data_AF-A0A660MDG0-F1
#
_entry.id   AF-A0A660MDG0-F1
#
_cell.length_a   1.000
_cell.length_b   1.000
_cell.length_c   1.000
_cell.angle_alpha   90.00
_cell.angle_beta   90.00
_cell.angle_gamma   90.00
#
_symmetry.space_group_name_H-M   'P 1'
#
loop_
_entity.id
_entity.type
_entity.pdbx_description
1 polymer ?
#
loop_
_entity_poly.entity_id
_entity_poly.type
_entity_poly.pdbx_seq_one_letter_code
_entity_poly.pdbx_strand_id
1 'polypeptide(L)'
;MKRKHIAISLLLALAANLTTAAAPDSERAASPDKPYNLHHLYRPDNLHTLSSAAPKPDNMDAPPVLQPQPASVYDAATAAKTDITYTPYPSAKNIPANNGHRKILGETADGRLVIQDYYQNSDRPRTAPYILNRYGDPQATLIINADSKLVWYNQDGSVYAIQHYHDGQPAGYLSYYR
;
A
#
# COMPACT_ATOMS: atom_id res chain seq x y z
N MET A 1 22.02 6.20 -32.36
CA MET A 1 21.11 5.03 -32.25
C MET A 1 21.61 4.20 -31.07
N LYS A 2 20.88 3.81 -30.03
CA LYS A 2 19.45 3.55 -29.84
C LYS A 2 19.07 3.95 -28.39
N ARG A 3 18.00 4.73 -28.22
CA ARG A 3 17.31 4.88 -26.91
C ARG A 3 16.34 3.71 -26.81
N LYS A 4 16.41 2.91 -25.74
CA LYS A 4 15.38 1.92 -25.39
C LYS A 4 14.51 2.55 -24.31
N HIS A 5 13.28 2.89 -24.68
CA HIS A 5 12.20 3.22 -23.76
C HIS A 5 11.74 1.91 -23.10
N ILE A 6 11.74 1.85 -21.77
CA ILE A 6 11.03 0.82 -21.02
C ILE A 6 10.01 1.53 -20.16
N ALA A 7 8.77 1.52 -20.63
CA ALA A 7 7.60 1.89 -19.86
C ALA A 7 7.40 0.81 -18.79
N ILE A 8 7.38 1.20 -17.51
CA ILE A 8 7.00 0.32 -16.41
C ILE A 8 5.50 0.53 -16.19
N SER A 9 4.70 -0.36 -16.77
CA SER A 9 3.29 -0.50 -16.46
C SER A 9 3.15 -1.07 -15.05
N LEU A 10 2.62 -0.27 -14.12
CA LEU A 10 2.29 -0.71 -12.77
C LEU A 10 0.90 -1.37 -12.80
N LEU A 11 0.85 -2.70 -12.79
CA LEU A 11 -0.39 -3.48 -12.67
C LEU A 11 -0.51 -3.98 -11.22
N LEU A 12 -1.43 -3.38 -10.46
CA LEU A 12 -1.94 -3.94 -9.21
C LEU A 12 -2.94 -5.04 -9.55
N ALA A 13 -2.74 -6.24 -9.03
CA ALA A 13 -3.79 -7.26 -8.96
C ALA A 13 -3.83 -7.82 -7.53
N LEU A 14 -4.94 -7.54 -6.84
CA LEU A 14 -5.32 -8.12 -5.56
C LEU A 14 -6.63 -8.86 -5.78
N ALA A 15 -6.64 -10.19 -5.62
CA ALA A 15 -7.87 -10.94 -5.39
C ALA A 15 -7.55 -12.26 -4.68
N ALA A 16 -8.30 -12.50 -3.62
CA ALA A 16 -8.17 -13.62 -2.71
C ALA A 16 -8.94 -14.87 -3.18
N ASN A 17 -8.35 -16.02 -2.84
CA ASN A 17 -8.94 -17.28 -2.36
C ASN A 17 -9.87 -18.14 -3.24
N LEU A 18 -9.34 -19.35 -3.50
CA LEU A 18 -9.95 -20.70 -3.47
C LEU A 18 -10.96 -21.07 -4.57
N THR A 19 -10.49 -21.93 -5.49
CA THR A 19 -11.33 -22.94 -6.16
C THR A 19 -10.48 -24.16 -6.52
N THR A 20 -10.92 -25.34 -6.11
CA THR A 20 -10.58 -26.67 -6.66
C THR A 20 -11.79 -27.55 -6.32
N ALA A 21 -12.35 -28.41 -7.18
CA ALA A 21 -12.07 -28.77 -8.57
C ALA A 21 -13.30 -29.53 -9.14
N ALA A 22 -13.22 -29.81 -10.45
CA ALA A 22 -13.93 -30.83 -11.25
C ALA A 22 -15.10 -30.39 -12.16
N ALA A 23 -14.80 -30.31 -13.46
CA ALA A 23 -15.68 -30.60 -14.60
C ALA A 23 -15.70 -32.14 -14.87
N PRO A 24 -16.39 -32.73 -15.89
CA PRO A 24 -17.27 -32.18 -16.93
C PRO A 24 -18.59 -32.99 -17.23
N ASP A 25 -19.43 -32.40 -18.08
CA ASP A 25 -20.36 -32.96 -19.10
C ASP A 25 -21.37 -34.10 -18.82
N SER A 26 -22.64 -33.79 -19.11
CA SER A 26 -23.50 -34.59 -19.99
C SER A 26 -24.63 -33.75 -20.59
N GLU A 27 -24.48 -33.38 -21.86
CA GLU A 27 -25.51 -32.98 -22.84
C GLU A 27 -26.62 -34.06 -22.89
N ARG A 28 -27.90 -33.83 -23.20
CA ARG A 28 -28.44 -33.26 -24.45
C ARG A 28 -29.97 -33.32 -24.47
N ALA A 29 -30.61 -32.30 -25.06
CA ALA A 29 -31.60 -32.38 -26.15
C ALA A 29 -32.22 -30.98 -26.36
N ALA A 30 -32.41 -30.42 -27.55
CA ALA A 30 -31.94 -30.62 -28.92
C ALA A 30 -32.32 -29.31 -29.67
N SER A 31 -31.54 -28.89 -30.67
CA SER A 31 -31.85 -27.78 -31.59
C SER A 31 -32.33 -28.35 -32.93
N PRO A 32 -33.20 -27.64 -33.70
CA PRO A 32 -32.75 -26.90 -34.89
C PRO A 32 -33.58 -25.59 -35.09
N ASP A 33 -33.32 -24.59 -35.95
CA ASP A 33 -32.36 -24.25 -37.00
C ASP A 33 -32.43 -22.70 -37.22
N LYS A 34 -31.39 -22.12 -37.83
CA LYS A 34 -31.10 -20.67 -38.09
C LYS A 34 -32.11 -19.97 -39.06
N PRO A 35 -31.98 -18.68 -39.50
CA PRO A 35 -31.03 -17.59 -39.16
C PRO A 35 -31.68 -16.20 -38.86
N TYR A 36 -30.91 -15.28 -38.28
CA TYR A 36 -31.28 -13.87 -38.10
C TYR A 36 -31.35 -13.15 -39.45
N ASN A 37 -32.51 -12.57 -39.79
CA ASN A 37 -32.67 -11.61 -40.87
C ASN A 37 -33.21 -10.28 -40.32
N LEU A 38 -32.46 -9.23 -40.64
CA LEU A 38 -32.72 -7.83 -40.36
C LEU A 38 -33.85 -7.32 -41.27
N HIS A 39 -34.68 -6.40 -40.74
CA HIS A 39 -35.69 -5.53 -41.38
C HIS A 39 -37.17 -5.85 -41.16
N HIS A 40 -37.93 -4.76 -40.91
CA HIS A 40 -39.38 -4.61 -40.68
C HIS A 40 -39.77 -4.79 -39.19
N LEU A 41 -40.11 -3.76 -38.41
CA LEU A 41 -41.10 -2.71 -38.66
C LEU A 41 -40.83 -1.46 -37.80
N TYR A 42 -40.39 -0.37 -38.42
CA TYR A 42 -40.71 0.97 -37.94
C TYR A 42 -42.17 1.22 -38.30
N ARG A 43 -43.06 1.40 -37.32
CA ARG A 43 -44.43 1.86 -37.55
C ARG A 43 -44.70 3.09 -36.67
N PRO A 44 -45.03 4.25 -37.24
CA PRO A 44 -45.12 5.51 -36.51
C PRO A 44 -46.56 5.89 -36.16
N ASP A 45 -47.37 5.05 -35.51
CA ASP A 45 -48.82 5.35 -35.34
C ASP A 45 -49.44 5.00 -33.98
N ASN A 46 -48.70 5.15 -32.87
CA ASN A 46 -49.26 4.89 -31.54
C ASN A 46 -49.04 6.09 -30.58
N LEU A 47 -49.44 7.29 -31.01
CA LEU A 47 -49.58 8.44 -30.12
C LEU A 47 -51.03 8.56 -29.64
N HIS A 48 -51.39 7.93 -28.52
CA HIS A 48 -52.57 8.32 -27.73
C HIS A 48 -52.34 8.09 -26.22
N THR A 49 -52.11 9.22 -25.55
CA THR A 49 -52.50 9.56 -24.16
C THR A 49 -52.14 8.61 -23.00
N LEU A 50 -51.04 8.90 -22.30
CA LEU A 50 -50.99 8.81 -20.84
C LEU A 50 -50.32 10.07 -20.24
N SER A 51 -51.20 10.89 -19.67
CA SER A 51 -51.05 11.88 -18.61
C SER A 51 -49.63 12.29 -18.15
N SER A 52 -49.38 13.60 -18.25
CA SER A 52 -48.32 14.30 -17.53
C SER A 52 -48.51 14.16 -16.03
N ALA A 53 -47.68 13.37 -15.37
CA ALA A 53 -47.39 13.51 -13.95
C ALA A 53 -45.87 13.65 -13.84
N ALA A 54 -45.40 14.88 -13.60
CA ALA A 54 -44.00 15.11 -13.27
C ALA A 54 -43.67 14.29 -12.00
N PRO A 55 -42.56 13.53 -11.97
CA PRO A 55 -42.15 12.89 -10.73
C PRO A 55 -41.90 13.98 -9.68
N LYS A 56 -42.52 13.82 -8.51
CA LYS A 56 -42.29 14.67 -7.35
C LYS A 56 -40.78 14.63 -7.05
N PRO A 57 -40.10 15.78 -6.88
CA PRO A 57 -38.68 15.75 -6.53
C PRO A 57 -38.54 15.05 -5.18
N ASP A 58 -37.83 13.93 -5.17
CA ASP A 58 -37.42 13.27 -3.93
C ASP A 58 -36.57 14.27 -3.14
N ASN A 59 -37.10 14.75 -2.01
CA ASN A 59 -36.34 15.60 -1.10
C ASN A 59 -35.35 14.71 -0.33
N MET A 60 -34.29 14.28 -1.02
CA MET A 60 -33.15 13.65 -0.36
C MET A 60 -32.37 14.74 0.36
N ASP A 61 -32.48 14.77 1.69
CA ASP A 61 -31.62 15.61 2.52
C ASP A 61 -30.16 15.34 2.14
N ALA A 62 -29.37 16.42 2.05
CA ALA A 62 -27.96 16.30 1.80
C ALA A 62 -27.34 15.42 2.90
N PRO A 63 -26.41 14.49 2.55
CA PRO A 63 -25.73 13.70 3.56
C PRO A 63 -25.06 14.64 4.57
N PRO A 64 -25.03 14.27 5.86
CA PRO A 64 -24.44 15.11 6.89
C PRO A 64 -23.01 15.48 6.48
N VAL A 65 -22.70 16.77 6.55
CA VAL A 65 -21.35 17.27 6.26
C VAL A 65 -20.40 16.57 7.23
N LEU A 66 -19.46 15.80 6.68
CA LEU A 66 -18.37 15.24 7.46
C LEU A 66 -17.66 16.40 8.16
N GLN A 67 -17.57 16.33 9.49
CA GLN A 67 -16.80 17.31 10.24
C GLN A 67 -15.39 17.38 9.65
N PRO A 68 -14.83 18.58 9.43
CA PRO A 68 -13.45 18.70 8.99
C PRO A 68 -12.57 17.87 9.91
N GLN A 69 -11.85 16.90 9.36
CA GLN A 69 -10.77 16.28 10.11
C GLN A 69 -9.82 17.41 10.55
N PRO A 70 -9.38 17.41 11.82
CA PRO A 70 -8.54 18.49 12.33
C PRO A 70 -7.32 18.65 11.41
N ALA A 71 -7.05 19.87 10.98
CA ALA A 71 -5.83 20.18 10.27
C ALA A 71 -4.64 19.95 11.21
N SER A 72 -3.71 19.10 10.77
CA SER A 72 -2.41 18.74 11.37
C SER A 72 -2.44 17.79 12.59
N VAL A 73 -2.18 16.51 12.34
CA VAL A 73 -1.74 15.54 13.35
C VAL A 73 -0.21 15.51 13.32
N TYR A 74 0.38 16.44 14.07
CA TYR A 74 1.78 16.60 14.47
C TYR A 74 2.81 16.93 13.37
N ASP A 75 3.57 18.01 13.61
CA ASP A 75 4.81 18.31 12.92
C ASP A 75 5.62 17.02 12.70
N ALA A 76 5.97 16.74 11.45
CA ALA A 76 6.59 15.48 11.06
C ALA A 76 7.91 15.27 11.80
N ALA A 77 8.65 16.35 12.07
CA ALA A 77 9.88 16.30 12.85
C ALA A 77 9.61 15.87 14.31
N THR A 78 8.58 16.43 14.93
CA THR A 78 8.12 16.02 16.26
C THR A 78 7.70 14.54 16.29
N ALA A 79 6.91 14.09 15.31
CA ALA A 79 6.45 12.69 15.24
C ALA A 79 7.60 11.70 14.99
N ALA A 80 8.61 12.11 14.22
CA ALA A 80 9.78 11.33 13.86
C ALA A 80 10.77 11.09 15.01
N LYS A 81 10.67 11.85 16.12
CA LYS A 81 11.58 11.67 17.26
C LYS A 81 11.55 10.24 17.79
N THR A 82 12.68 9.56 17.78
CA THR A 82 12.85 8.19 18.31
C THR A 82 13.62 8.22 19.62
N ASP A 83 13.05 7.71 20.71
CA ASP A 83 13.74 7.53 21.98
C ASP A 83 14.14 6.04 22.11
N ILE A 84 15.30 5.69 21.54
CA ILE A 84 15.88 4.33 21.62
C ILE A 84 17.17 4.43 22.43
N THR A 85 17.21 3.76 23.58
CA THR A 85 18.41 3.63 24.40
C THR A 85 19.16 2.36 23.99
N TYR A 86 20.43 2.50 23.61
CA TYR A 86 21.29 1.38 23.23
C TYR A 86 22.76 1.66 23.53
N THR A 87 23.53 0.60 23.71
CA THR A 87 24.99 0.66 23.82
C THR A 87 25.56 0.65 22.41
N PRO A 88 26.19 1.76 21.94
CA PRO A 88 26.77 1.80 20.61
C PRO A 88 27.99 0.88 20.53
N TYR A 89 28.20 0.25 19.38
CA TYR A 89 29.46 -0.41 19.10
C TYR A 89 30.57 0.63 18.83
N PRO A 90 31.85 0.29 19.06
CA PRO A 90 32.98 1.19 18.79
C PRO A 90 33.01 1.67 17.32
N SER A 91 32.58 0.80 16.41
CA SER A 91 32.32 1.14 15.02
C SER A 91 31.04 0.46 14.55
N ALA A 92 30.23 1.19 13.79
CA ALA A 92 29.02 0.63 13.21
C ALA A 92 29.40 -0.44 12.16
N LYS A 93 28.75 -1.60 12.22
CA LYS A 93 29.02 -2.71 11.30
C LYS A 93 28.16 -2.56 10.05
N ASN A 94 28.80 -2.42 8.88
CA ASN A 94 28.10 -2.37 7.60
C ASN A 94 27.66 -3.76 7.16
N ILE A 95 26.43 -3.87 6.69
CA ILE A 95 25.86 -5.09 6.11
C ILE A 95 25.06 -4.76 4.84
N PRO A 96 24.96 -5.70 3.89
CA PRO A 96 24.10 -5.59 2.72
C PRO A 96 22.65 -5.19 3.05
N ALA A 97 22.05 -4.37 2.20
CA ALA A 97 20.64 -4.02 2.23
C ALA A 97 20.06 -3.98 0.81
N ASN A 98 18.74 -4.16 0.66
CA ASN A 98 18.09 -4.00 -0.63
C ASN A 98 18.05 -2.51 -1.01
N ASN A 99 18.64 -2.16 -2.15
CA ASN A 99 18.71 -0.80 -2.69
C ASN A 99 19.32 0.23 -1.70
N GLY A 100 20.43 -0.14 -1.07
CA GLY A 100 21.11 0.72 -0.11
C GLY A 100 22.22 0.01 0.64
N HIS A 101 22.51 0.50 1.83
CA HIS A 101 23.34 -0.20 2.81
C HIS A 101 22.74 -0.04 4.20
N ARG A 102 23.07 -0.96 5.09
CA ARG A 102 22.58 -0.99 6.47
C ARG A 102 23.75 -0.97 7.43
N LYS A 103 23.57 -0.28 8.55
CA LYS A 103 24.54 -0.25 9.65
C LYS A 103 23.91 -0.81 10.91
N ILE A 104 24.62 -1.72 11.58
CA ILE A 104 24.33 -2.11 12.96
C ILE A 104 25.06 -1.10 13.85
N LEU A 105 24.29 -0.33 14.62
CA LEU A 105 24.79 0.76 15.46
C LEU A 105 25.19 0.28 16.86
N GLY A 106 24.52 -0.76 17.36
CA GLY A 106 24.76 -1.30 18.68
C GLY A 106 23.63 -2.22 19.14
N GLU A 107 23.48 -2.35 20.45
CA GLU A 107 22.52 -3.25 21.09
C GLU A 107 21.75 -2.57 22.22
N THR A 108 20.46 -2.86 22.32
CA THR A 108 19.65 -2.51 23.49
C THR A 108 20.07 -3.34 24.71
N ALA A 109 19.66 -2.92 25.91
CA ALA A 109 19.98 -3.64 27.15
C ALA A 109 19.48 -5.11 27.17
N ASP A 110 18.44 -5.42 26.40
CA ASP A 110 17.89 -6.77 26.28
C ASP A 110 18.49 -7.59 25.13
N GLY A 111 19.56 -7.08 24.49
CA GLY A 111 20.36 -7.76 23.48
C GLY A 111 19.83 -7.69 22.04
N ARG A 112 18.85 -6.82 21.76
CA ARG A 112 18.35 -6.63 20.38
C ARG A 112 19.21 -5.63 19.64
N LEU A 113 19.46 -5.90 18.35
CA LEU A 113 20.27 -5.02 17.51
C LEU A 113 19.53 -3.71 17.21
N VAL A 114 20.24 -2.59 17.29
CA VAL A 114 19.78 -1.31 16.76
C VAL A 114 20.44 -1.09 15.41
N ILE A 115 19.63 -0.90 14.38
CA ILE A 115 20.08 -0.78 13.00
C ILE A 115 19.54 0.48 12.34
N GLN A 116 20.20 0.91 11.27
CA GLN A 116 19.79 2.05 10.46
C GLN A 116 20.08 1.80 8.97
N ASP A 117 19.12 2.15 8.13
CA ASP A 117 19.22 1.99 6.67
C ASP A 117 19.58 3.31 6.00
N TYR A 118 20.36 3.21 4.93
CA TYR A 118 20.90 4.34 4.18
C TYR A 118 20.61 4.17 2.69
N TYR A 119 20.58 5.30 1.98
CA TYR A 119 20.43 5.31 0.53
C TYR A 119 21.64 4.69 -0.17
N GLN A 120 21.40 4.14 -1.36
CA GLN A 120 22.49 3.60 -2.19
C GLN A 120 23.48 4.71 -2.55
N ASN A 121 24.78 4.42 -2.42
CA ASN A 121 25.87 5.35 -2.73
C ASN A 121 25.81 6.69 -1.97
N SER A 122 25.17 6.73 -0.80
CA SER A 122 25.01 7.96 -0.01
C SER A 122 25.02 7.67 1.49
N ASP A 123 25.75 8.47 2.26
CA ASP A 123 25.70 8.42 3.72
C ASP A 123 24.42 9.05 4.32
N ARG A 124 23.45 9.41 3.47
CA ARG A 124 22.16 9.94 3.94
C ARG A 124 21.29 8.81 4.51
N PRO A 125 20.79 8.96 5.74
CA PRO A 125 19.91 7.96 6.33
C PRO A 125 18.59 7.91 5.55
N ARG A 126 18.16 6.68 5.24
CA ARG A 126 16.84 6.39 4.69
C ARG A 126 15.83 6.11 5.80
N THR A 127 16.31 5.71 6.98
CA THR A 127 15.48 5.52 8.18
C THR A 127 16.11 6.20 9.39
N ALA A 128 15.32 6.45 10.43
CA ALA A 128 15.87 6.63 11.78
C ALA A 128 16.47 5.29 12.28
N PRO A 129 17.29 5.29 13.35
CA PRO A 129 17.62 4.07 14.07
C PRO A 129 16.35 3.34 14.52
N TYR A 130 16.33 2.02 14.39
CA TYR A 130 15.23 1.18 14.84
C TYR A 130 15.75 -0.12 15.42
N ILE A 131 14.95 -0.73 16.30
CA ILE A 131 15.27 -2.01 16.93
C ILE A 131 14.83 -3.14 16.00
N LEU A 132 15.74 -4.07 15.74
CA LEU A 132 15.45 -5.32 15.05
C LEU A 132 14.76 -6.29 16.01
N ASN A 133 13.76 -7.03 15.53
CA ASN A 133 13.11 -8.09 16.30
C ASN A 133 14.15 -9.14 16.74
N ARG A 134 13.86 -9.83 17.85
CA ARG A 134 14.85 -10.67 18.57
C ARG A 134 15.46 -11.79 17.71
N TYR A 135 14.70 -12.29 16.74
CA TYR A 135 15.09 -13.41 15.87
C TYR A 135 15.31 -12.95 14.41
N GLY A 136 15.38 -11.65 14.19
CA GLY A 136 15.50 -11.06 12.87
C GLY A 136 16.89 -11.26 12.33
N ASP A 137 16.98 -11.77 11.11
CA ASP A 137 18.23 -11.74 10.39
C ASP A 137 18.52 -10.29 9.96
N PRO A 138 19.60 -9.66 10.45
CA PRO A 138 19.96 -8.30 10.04
C PRO A 138 20.33 -8.23 8.54
N GLN A 139 20.71 -9.36 7.92
CA GLN A 139 21.00 -9.48 6.48
C GLN A 139 19.73 -9.63 5.63
N ALA A 140 18.55 -9.80 6.25
CA ALA A 140 17.31 -9.89 5.50
C ALA A 140 17.02 -8.55 4.81
N THR A 141 16.94 -8.58 3.49
CA THR A 141 16.86 -7.37 2.65
C THR A 141 15.47 -7.13 2.06
N LEU A 142 14.59 -8.14 2.06
CA LEU A 142 13.26 -8.07 1.44
C LEU A 142 12.11 -7.89 2.43
N ILE A 143 12.38 -8.09 3.72
CA ILE A 143 11.38 -8.05 4.79
C ILE A 143 11.76 -7.02 5.84
N ILE A 144 10.74 -6.42 6.45
CA ILE A 144 10.92 -5.48 7.57
C ILE A 144 10.84 -6.29 8.86
N ASN A 145 11.97 -6.43 9.55
CA ASN A 145 12.07 -7.15 10.82
C ASN A 145 12.14 -6.19 12.01
N ALA A 146 11.46 -5.04 11.94
CA ALA A 146 11.48 -4.05 13.01
C ALA A 146 10.60 -4.47 14.20
N ASP A 147 11.01 -4.09 15.40
CA ASP A 147 10.24 -4.25 16.65
C ASP A 147 10.25 -2.94 17.45
N SER A 148 9.91 -1.86 16.75
CA SER A 148 9.89 -0.49 17.25
C SER A 148 9.16 0.44 16.27
N LYS A 149 9.09 1.74 16.59
CA LYS A 149 8.71 2.77 15.63
C LYS A 149 9.76 2.87 14.52
N LEU A 150 9.31 2.72 13.28
CA LEU A 150 10.11 2.92 12.08
C LEU A 150 9.74 4.25 11.43
N VAL A 151 10.76 5.07 11.20
CA VAL A 151 10.64 6.37 10.52
C VAL A 151 11.45 6.28 9.24
N TRP A 152 10.83 6.64 8.12
CA TRP A 152 11.50 6.74 6.82
C TRP A 152 11.70 8.20 6.44
N TYR A 153 12.83 8.48 5.81
CA TYR A 153 13.18 9.80 5.29
C TYR A 153 13.23 9.79 3.77
N ASN A 154 12.85 10.90 3.15
CA ASN A 154 13.19 11.23 1.78
C ASN A 154 14.70 11.51 1.64
N GLN A 155 15.19 11.58 0.41
CA GLN A 155 16.61 11.84 0.14
C GLN A 155 17.05 13.23 0.58
N ASP A 156 16.13 14.19 0.71
CA ASP A 156 16.38 15.53 1.25
C ASP A 156 16.40 15.58 2.80
N GLY A 157 16.08 14.47 3.47
CA GLY A 157 16.03 14.34 4.93
C GLY A 157 14.66 14.65 5.55
N SER A 158 13.67 15.07 4.74
CA SER A 158 12.29 15.22 5.23
C SER A 158 11.69 13.87 5.59
N VAL A 159 10.76 13.86 6.55
CA VAL A 159 10.06 12.64 6.95
C VAL A 159 9.12 12.24 5.81
N TYR A 160 9.23 11.00 5.34
CA TYR A 160 8.37 10.41 4.32
C TYR A 160 7.20 9.66 4.95
N ALA A 161 7.50 8.81 5.94
CA ALA A 161 6.51 7.96 6.56
C ALA A 161 6.91 7.53 7.98
N ILE A 162 5.93 7.15 8.78
CA ILE A 162 6.11 6.60 10.13
C ILE A 162 5.14 5.43 10.33
N GLN A 163 5.63 4.31 10.88
CA GLN A 163 4.84 3.14 11.24
C GLN A 163 5.43 2.46 12.47
N HIS A 164 4.57 1.96 13.35
CA HIS A 164 4.99 1.09 14.45
C HIS A 164 5.02 -0.37 14.00
N TYR A 165 6.05 -1.11 14.40
CA TYR A 165 6.15 -2.55 14.20
C TYR A 165 6.31 -3.28 15.53
N HIS A 166 5.76 -4.49 15.58
CA HIS A 166 6.01 -5.46 16.62
C HIS A 166 6.33 -6.81 15.98
N ASP A 167 7.48 -7.39 16.30
CA ASP A 167 7.97 -8.65 15.70
C ASP A 167 7.92 -8.70 14.16
N GLY A 168 8.25 -7.58 13.51
CA GLY A 168 8.23 -7.43 12.05
C GLY A 168 6.83 -7.23 11.44
N GLN A 169 5.78 -7.21 12.26
CA GLN A 169 4.40 -6.95 11.81
C GLN A 169 4.00 -5.50 12.08
N PRO A 170 3.28 -4.84 11.15
CA PRO A 170 2.72 -3.52 11.41
C PRO A 170 1.78 -3.52 12.62
N ALA A 171 2.06 -2.64 13.58
CA ALA A 171 1.32 -2.49 14.83
C ALA A 171 0.74 -1.07 14.93
N GLY A 172 -0.21 -0.73 14.04
CA GLY A 172 -0.88 0.58 14.03
C GLY A 172 -0.95 1.20 12.64
N TYR A 173 -1.25 2.51 12.58
CA TYR A 173 -1.40 3.23 11.33
C TYR A 173 -0.06 3.60 10.70
N LEU A 174 -0.02 3.50 9.37
CA LEU A 174 1.03 4.07 8.52
C LEU A 174 0.68 5.52 8.22
N SER A 175 1.49 6.45 8.72
CA SER A 175 1.32 7.87 8.43
C SER A 175 2.30 8.29 7.35
N TYR A 176 1.81 8.98 6.32
CA TYR A 176 2.62 9.59 5.27
C TYR A 176 2.68 11.10 5.43
N TYR A 177 3.84 11.68 5.12
CA TYR A 177 4.10 13.11 5.22
C TYR A 177 4.55 13.65 3.84
N ARG A 178 4.24 14.92 3.55
CA ARG A 178 4.52 15.60 2.29
C ARG A 178 5.19 16.94 2.53
#